data_AF-A0A2S6RFS8-F1
#
_entry.id   AF-A0A2S6RFS8-F1
#
_cell.length_a   1.000
_cell.length_b   1.000
_cell.length_c   1.000
_cell.angle_alpha   90.00
_cell.angle_beta   90.00
_cell.angle_gamma   90.00
#
_symmetry.space_group_name_H-M   'P 1'
#
loop_
_entity.id
_entity.type
_entity.pdbx_description
1 polymer ?
#
loop_
_entity_poly.entity_id
_entity_poly.type
_entity_poly.pdbx_seq_one_letter_code
_entity_poly.pdbx_strand_id
1 'polypeptide(L)'
;MKKSAIYIVVLVAIFSTTWSMIINNNINSINEEIDQVVQKQIDLDIQIRLKEAELAFITNPKNLKNLNTNFLNLVSRPLTDIRSLNNIYKNSIKITRAKTLVNKEIN
;
A
#
# COMPACT_ATOMS: atom_id res chain seq x y z
N MET A 1 8.88 55.74 -36.32
CA MET A 1 9.29 54.93 -35.14
C MET A 1 8.15 54.55 -34.19
N LYS A 2 7.16 55.43 -33.89
CA LYS A 2 6.07 55.14 -32.92
C LYS A 2 5.19 53.91 -33.22
N LYS A 3 4.86 53.65 -34.49
CA LYS A 3 4.03 52.50 -34.89
C LYS A 3 4.70 51.15 -34.60
N SER A 4 6.03 51.06 -34.76
CA SER A 4 6.79 49.83 -34.51
C SER A 4 6.80 49.43 -33.03
N ALA A 5 6.84 50.41 -32.12
CA ALA A 5 6.79 50.16 -30.68
C ALA A 5 5.45 49.56 -30.25
N ILE A 6 4.35 50.00 -30.86
CA ILE A 6 3.00 49.49 -30.57
C ILE A 6 2.89 48.00 -30.97
N TYR A 7 3.42 47.61 -32.13
CA TYR A 7 3.43 46.20 -32.54
C TYR A 7 4.22 45.29 -31.60
N ILE A 8 5.37 45.78 -31.11
CA ILE A 8 6.20 45.02 -30.16
C ILE A 8 5.46 44.82 -28.83
N VAL A 9 4.79 45.86 -28.32
CA VAL A 9 4.01 45.76 -27.08
C VAL A 9 2.85 44.75 -27.22
N VAL A 10 2.15 44.77 -28.35
CA VAL A 10 1.06 43.82 -28.62
C VAL A 10 1.59 42.37 -28.70
N LEU A 11 2.72 42.15 -29.37
CA LEU A 11 3.36 40.83 -29.43
C LEU A 11 3.76 40.32 -28.06
N VAL A 12 4.43 41.16 -27.25
CA VAL A 12 4.84 40.79 -25.89
C VAL A 12 3.64 40.46 -25.01
N ALA A 13 2.52 41.20 -25.14
CA ALA A 13 1.29 40.93 -24.39
C ALA A 13 0.59 39.62 -24.79
N ILE A 14 0.57 39.29 -26.08
CA ILE A 14 0.00 38.02 -26.57
C ILE A 14 0.88 36.85 -26.12
N PHE A 15 2.20 37.00 -26.17
CA PHE A 15 3.12 35.99 -25.67
C PHE A 15 2.97 35.79 -24.16
N SER A 16 2.95 36.86 -23.36
CA SER A 16 2.84 36.71 -21.90
C SER A 16 1.53 36.03 -21.47
N THR A 17 0.41 36.36 -22.11
CA THR A 17 -0.90 35.75 -21.82
C THR A 17 -0.96 34.28 -22.22
N THR A 18 -0.45 33.92 -23.39
CA THR A 18 -0.41 32.51 -23.85
C THR A 18 0.51 31.65 -22.99
N TRP A 19 1.70 32.13 -22.62
CA TRP A 19 2.59 31.42 -21.70
C TRP A 19 1.96 31.26 -20.30
N SER A 20 1.29 32.28 -19.79
CA SER A 20 0.58 32.19 -18.51
C SER A 20 -0.54 31.16 -18.53
N MET A 21 -1.28 31.05 -19.63
CA MET A 21 -2.35 30.07 -19.78
C MET A 21 -1.80 28.63 -19.83
N ILE A 22 -0.68 28.40 -20.52
CA ILE A 22 -0.02 27.09 -20.57
C ILE A 22 0.50 26.68 -19.18
N ILE A 23 1.15 27.60 -18.47
CA ILE A 23 1.64 27.35 -17.10
C ILE A 23 0.47 27.02 -16.17
N ASN A 24 -0.62 27.77 -16.24
CA ASN A 24 -1.80 27.52 -15.40
C ASN A 24 -2.45 26.16 -15.70
N ASN A 25 -2.53 25.77 -16.97
CA ASN A 25 -3.09 24.47 -17.35
C ASN A 25 -2.22 23.31 -16.84
N ASN A 26 -0.89 23.46 -16.93
CA ASN A 26 0.04 22.47 -16.40
C ASN A 26 -0.03 22.37 -14.87
N ILE A 27 -0.15 23.50 -14.17
CA ILE A 27 -0.33 23.53 -12.71
C ILE A 27 -1.63 22.82 -12.31
N ASN A 28 -2.73 23.07 -13.01
CA ASN A 28 -4.01 22.41 -12.74
C ASN A 28 -3.93 20.90 -12.95
N SER A 29 -3.32 20.45 -14.06
CA SER A 29 -3.10 19.02 -14.32
C SER A 29 -2.25 18.36 -13.24
N ILE A 30 -1.18 19.02 -12.79
CA ILE A 30 -0.32 18.52 -11.70
C ILE A 30 -1.10 18.42 -10.39
N ASN A 31 -1.94 19.41 -10.07
CA ASN A 31 -2.77 19.38 -8.87
C ASN A 31 -3.80 18.23 -8.90
N GLU A 32 -4.43 17.99 -10.05
CA GLU A 32 -5.35 16.85 -10.21
C GLU A 32 -4.64 15.51 -10.01
N GLU A 33 -3.42 15.34 -10.53
CA GLU A 33 -2.61 14.15 -10.31
C GLU A 33 -2.23 13.98 -8.82
N ILE A 34 -1.83 15.07 -8.16
CA ILE A 34 -1.51 15.07 -6.71
C ILE A 34 -2.75 14.66 -5.90
N ASP A 35 -3.92 15.23 -6.20
CA ASP A 35 -5.17 14.89 -5.51
C ASP A 35 -5.50 13.40 -5.67
N GLN A 36 -5.31 12.83 -6.86
CA GLN A 36 -5.48 11.39 -7.08
C GLN A 36 -4.51 10.54 -6.26
N VAL A 37 -3.25 10.95 -6.14
CA VAL A 37 -2.26 10.24 -5.32
C VAL A 37 -2.62 10.33 -3.84
N VAL A 38 -3.03 11.51 -3.35
CA VAL A 38 -3.46 11.71 -1.96
C VAL A 38 -4.67 10.83 -1.64
N GLN A 39 -5.67 10.77 -2.51
CA GLN A 39 -6.84 9.89 -2.33
C GLN A 39 -6.44 8.41 -2.25
N LYS A 40 -5.55 7.96 -3.14
CA LYS A 40 -5.01 6.59 -3.09
C LYS A 40 -4.24 6.30 -1.80
N GLN A 41 -3.48 7.27 -1.30
CA GLN A 41 -2.76 7.12 -0.02
C GLN A 41 -3.72 6.98 1.17
N ILE A 42 -4.79 7.78 1.20
CA ILE A 42 -5.82 7.69 2.25
C ILE A 42 -6.52 6.32 2.21
N ASP A 43 -6.87 5.84 1.02
CA ASP A 43 -7.51 4.52 0.87
C ASP A 43 -6.59 3.39 1.37
N LEU A 44 -5.31 3.40 0.99
CA LEU A 44 -4.33 2.43 1.46
C LEU A 44 -4.13 2.49 2.98
N ASP A 45 -4.07 3.67 3.58
CA ASP A 45 -3.95 3.83 5.04
C ASP A 45 -5.16 3.24 5.77
N ILE A 46 -6.38 3.46 5.26
CA ILE A 46 -7.60 2.86 5.82
C ILE A 46 -7.53 1.33 5.72
N GLN A 47 -7.13 0.78 4.56
CA GLN A 47 -7.00 -0.67 4.40
C GLN A 47 -5.96 -1.28 5.35
N ILE A 48 -4.82 -0.62 5.53
CA ILE A 48 -3.77 -1.04 6.48
C ILE A 48 -4.32 -1.04 7.91
N ARG A 49 -4.93 0.06 8.34
CA ARG A 49 -5.51 0.16 9.70
C ARG A 49 -6.59 -0.89 9.95
N LEU A 50 -7.42 -1.20 8.96
CA LEU A 50 -8.40 -2.28 9.07
C LEU A 50 -7.72 -3.64 9.25
N LYS A 51 -6.70 -3.94 8.43
CA LYS A 51 -5.94 -5.19 8.52
C LYS A 51 -5.18 -5.31 9.84
N GLU A 52 -4.64 -4.22 10.35
CA GLU A 52 -4.00 -4.16 11.67
C GLU A 52 -5.01 -4.39 12.80
N ALA A 53 -6.20 -3.80 12.71
CA ALA A 53 -7.27 -4.03 13.67
C ALA A 53 -7.77 -5.48 13.65
N GLU A 54 -7.92 -6.08 12.46
CA GLU A 54 -8.23 -7.51 12.29
C GLU A 54 -7.13 -8.38 12.93
N LEU A 55 -5.86 -8.08 12.67
CA LEU A 55 -4.74 -8.81 13.24
C LEU A 55 -4.71 -8.65 14.77
N ALA A 56 -4.89 -7.44 15.29
CA ALA A 56 -4.97 -7.17 16.72
C ALA A 56 -6.15 -7.90 17.38
N PHE A 57 -7.29 -8.01 16.68
CA PHE A 57 -8.43 -8.79 17.14
C PHE A 57 -8.11 -10.29 17.22
N ILE A 58 -7.50 -10.86 16.18
CA ILE A 58 -7.15 -12.29 16.11
C ILE A 58 -5.99 -12.63 17.04
N THR A 59 -5.07 -11.70 17.31
CA THR A 59 -3.94 -11.94 18.22
C THR A 59 -4.27 -11.73 19.69
N ASN A 60 -5.42 -11.11 20.00
CA ASN A 60 -5.86 -10.92 21.37
C ASN A 60 -6.16 -12.27 22.04
N PRO A 61 -5.51 -12.61 23.16
CA PRO A 61 -5.66 -13.91 23.81
C PRO A 61 -7.09 -14.20 24.29
N LYS A 62 -7.88 -13.17 24.65
CA LYS A 62 -9.29 -13.36 25.03
C LYS A 62 -10.14 -13.75 23.82
N ASN A 63 -9.90 -13.12 22.68
CA ASN A 63 -10.60 -13.41 21.43
C ASN A 63 -10.17 -14.76 20.85
N LEU A 64 -8.87 -15.08 20.91
CA LEU A 64 -8.34 -16.39 20.56
C LEU A 64 -9.00 -17.50 21.38
N LYS A 65 -9.13 -17.30 22.69
CA LYS A 65 -9.82 -18.26 23.55
C LYS A 65 -11.27 -18.43 23.12
N ASN A 66 -11.99 -17.33 22.83
CA ASN A 66 -13.37 -17.40 22.38
C ASN A 66 -13.52 -18.11 21.02
N LEU A 67 -12.71 -17.73 20.03
CA LEU A 67 -12.67 -18.36 18.70
C LEU A 67 -12.33 -19.85 18.79
N ASN A 68 -11.39 -20.19 19.67
CA ASN A 68 -11.00 -21.56 19.90
C ASN A 68 -12.14 -22.39 20.51
N THR A 69 -12.83 -21.83 21.51
CA THR A 69 -13.92 -22.55 22.20
C THR A 69 -15.15 -22.71 21.30
N ASN A 70 -15.42 -21.76 20.41
CA ASN A 70 -16.63 -21.76 19.58
C ASN A 70 -16.45 -22.44 18.22
N PHE A 71 -15.23 -22.44 17.66
CA PHE A 71 -15.02 -22.87 16.27
C PHE A 71 -13.90 -23.90 16.07
N LEU A 72 -12.78 -23.79 16.79
CA LEU A 72 -11.58 -24.56 16.44
C LEU A 72 -11.34 -25.77 17.35
N ASN A 73 -11.86 -25.78 18.58
CA ASN A 73 -11.68 -26.83 19.60
C ASN A 73 -10.22 -27.29 19.75
N LEU A 74 -9.25 -26.38 19.60
CA LEU A 74 -7.83 -26.69 19.72
C LEU A 74 -7.47 -26.88 21.19
N VAL A 75 -6.71 -27.94 21.47
CA VAL A 75 -6.17 -28.18 22.80
C VAL A 75 -4.91 -27.33 22.96
N SER A 76 -4.91 -26.47 23.99
CA SER A 76 -3.72 -25.75 24.43
C SER A 76 -2.62 -26.75 24.80
N ARG A 77 -1.48 -26.69 24.12
CA ARG A 77 -0.26 -27.43 24.50
C ARG A 77 0.69 -26.47 25.19
N PRO A 78 1.11 -26.73 26.45
CA PRO A 78 2.14 -25.95 27.08
C PRO A 78 3.44 -26.09 26.28
N LEU A 79 4.14 -24.97 26.07
CA LEU A 79 5.48 -24.97 25.47
C LEU A 79 6.48 -25.51 26.50
N THR A 80 6.48 -26.83 26.69
CA THR A 80 7.30 -27.51 27.71
C THR A 80 8.77 -27.59 27.33
N ASP A 81 9.14 -27.41 26.06
CA ASP A 81 10.54 -27.35 25.63
C ASP A 81 10.71 -26.58 24.30
N ILE A 82 11.42 -25.45 24.32
CA ILE A 82 11.78 -24.66 23.13
C ILE A 82 12.59 -25.49 22.12
N ARG A 83 13.31 -26.54 22.55
CA ARG A 83 14.03 -27.45 21.63
C ARG A 83 13.09 -28.21 20.71
N SER A 84 11.90 -28.57 21.18
CA SER A 84 10.88 -29.26 20.37
C SER A 84 10.31 -28.34 19.28
N LEU A 85 10.08 -27.07 19.60
CA LEU A 85 9.66 -26.03 18.66
C LEU A 85 10.68 -25.85 17.53
N ASN A 86 11.98 -25.82 17.85
CA ASN A 86 13.03 -25.65 16.85
C ASN A 86 13.05 -26.82 15.83
N ASN A 87 12.71 -28.03 16.29
CA ASN A 87 12.57 -29.19 15.41
C ASN A 87 11.32 -29.11 14.53
N ILE A 88 10.20 -28.62 15.06
CA ILE A 88 8.97 -28.38 14.28
C ILE A 88 9.20 -27.29 13.23
N TYR A 89 9.87 -26.19 13.58
CA TYR A 89 10.23 -25.12 12.63
C TYR A 89 11.20 -25.60 11.54
N LYS A 90 12.19 -26.43 11.87
CA LYS A 90 13.03 -27.08 10.84
C LYS A 90 12.21 -27.98 9.91
N ASN A 91 11.22 -28.69 10.44
CA ASN A 91 10.33 -29.52 9.63
C ASN A 91 9.37 -28.69 8.77
N SER A 92 8.83 -27.58 9.28
CA SER A 92 7.95 -26.70 8.49
C SER A 92 8.71 -26.01 7.36
N ILE A 93 9.96 -25.58 7.58
CA ILE A 93 10.84 -25.07 6.51
C ILE A 93 11.10 -26.16 5.45
N LYS A 94 11.30 -27.42 5.85
CA LYS A 94 11.44 -28.54 4.91
C LYS A 94 10.18 -28.79 4.09
N ILE A 95 8.99 -28.74 4.70
CA ILE A 95 7.71 -28.95 4.02
C ILE A 95 7.43 -27.81 3.04
N THR A 96 7.70 -26.56 3.42
CA THR A 96 7.56 -25.40 2.53
C THR A 96 8.52 -25.50 1.34
N ARG A 97 9.78 -25.89 1.56
CA ARG A 97 10.75 -26.12 0.48
C ARG A 97 10.35 -27.27 -0.45
N ALA A 98 9.80 -28.35 0.09
CA ALA A 98 9.29 -29.46 -0.71
C ALA A 98 8.11 -29.03 -1.59
N LYS A 99 7.15 -28.26 -1.06
CA LYS A 99 6.05 -27.69 -1.86
C LYS A 99 6.55 -26.75 -2.96
N THR A 100 7.56 -25.92 -2.69
CA THR A 100 8.12 -25.02 -3.72
C THR A 100 8.90 -25.77 -4.80
N LEU A 101 9.53 -26.91 -4.47
CA LEU A 101 10.20 -27.76 -5.46
C LEU A 101 9.19 -28.50 -6.35
N VAL A 102 8.14 -29.06 -5.75
CA VAL A 102 7.05 -29.73 -6.50
C VAL A 102 6.35 -28.76 -7.46
N ASN A 103 6.07 -27.52 -7.05
CA ASN A 103 5.50 -26.52 -7.95
C ASN A 103 6.45 -26.04 -9.05
N LYS A 104 7.76 -26.24 -8.91
CA LYS A 104 8.76 -25.88 -9.93
C LYS A 104 8.96 -27.00 -10.96
N GLU A 105 8.64 -28.25 -10.62
CA GLU A 105 8.72 -29.39 -11.54
C GLU A 105 7.43 -29.59 -12.36
N ILE A 106 6.32 -28.96 -11.95
CA ILE A 106 5.00 -29.06 -12.61
C ILE A 106 4.77 -27.89 -13.60
N ASN A 107 5.69 -26.93 -13.68
CA ASN A 107 5.62 -25.74 -14.55
C ASN A 107 6.81 -25.72 -15.52
#